data_AF-A0A9X2MHP8-F1
#
_entry.id   AF-A0A9X2MHP8-F1
#
_cell.length_a   1.000
_cell.length_b   1.000
_cell.length_c   1.000
_cell.angle_alpha   90.00
_cell.angle_beta   90.00
_cell.angle_gamma   90.00
#
_symmetry.space_group_name_H-M   'P 1'
#
loop_
_entity.id
_entity.type
_entity.pdbx_description
1 polymer ?
#
loop_
_entity_poly.entity_id
_entity_poly.type
_entity_poly.pdbx_seq_one_letter_code
_entity_poly.pdbx_strand_id
1 'polypeptide(L)'
;MRKNSILVKSTIISIFILLLFFTNVSYAKEKVKTNEDILKEYIDKGFKGGNIEQRNTLLRFQAENNLTVDGVLGEDVKKALDEKNKENIDKIPEEIKSRTWFIVINKSKKILTVYRKGEVYKKYPVALGRASTPTPDYQCKIINKFKNPYWGGMGKYTPIPGGAPNNPLGKRWLGLSTEKHSGYGIHGNISPYSIGGYVSNGCIRMINEDVEELYKYLPLKTQVWIGDEELLKKWGIEQYIEYNDEKNEENISIDNNIIIRGIRMIMIE
;
A
#
# COMPACT_ATOMS: atom_id res chain seq x y z
N MET A 1 -80.40 -27.10 -1.91
CA MET A 1 -80.51 -28.45 -2.51
C MET A 1 -79.13 -28.95 -2.88
N ARG A 2 -78.84 -30.22 -2.54
CA ARG A 2 -77.79 -31.13 -3.01
C ARG A 2 -76.28 -30.78 -2.84
N LYS A 3 -75.69 -31.57 -1.93
CA LYS A 3 -74.31 -32.05 -1.84
C LYS A 3 -73.72 -32.46 -3.20
N ASN A 4 -72.40 -32.34 -3.35
CA ASN A 4 -71.53 -33.50 -3.61
C ASN A 4 -70.06 -33.20 -3.31
N SER A 5 -69.61 -33.85 -2.25
CA SER A 5 -68.23 -34.20 -1.88
C SER A 5 -67.55 -35.12 -2.89
N ILE A 6 -66.21 -35.10 -2.96
CA ILE A 6 -65.25 -36.17 -3.30
C ILE A 6 -63.86 -35.46 -3.21
N LEU A 7 -62.80 -35.87 -2.52
CA LEU A 7 -62.44 -37.11 -1.83
C LEU A 7 -61.40 -36.77 -0.75
N VAL A 8 -61.57 -37.34 0.44
CA VAL A 8 -60.55 -37.44 1.50
C VAL A 8 -59.68 -38.66 1.22
N LYS A 9 -58.37 -38.56 1.45
CA LYS A 9 -57.51 -39.58 2.13
C LYS A 9 -56.07 -39.01 2.19
N SER A 10 -55.60 -38.59 3.36
CA SER A 10 -54.98 -39.43 4.42
C SER A 10 -53.59 -39.90 3.95
N THR A 11 -52.48 -39.78 4.68
CA THR A 11 -52.26 -40.36 6.02
C THR A 11 -50.82 -40.02 6.48
N ILE A 12 -50.62 -39.69 7.79
CA ILE A 12 -49.42 -39.90 8.68
C ILE A 12 -48.11 -39.13 8.31
N ILE A 13 -47.35 -38.44 9.18
CA ILE A 13 -46.46 -38.87 10.30
C ILE A 13 -45.86 -37.55 10.84
N SER A 14 -46.19 -37.11 12.05
CA SER A 14 -45.59 -37.47 13.35
C SER A 14 -44.52 -36.48 13.81
N ILE A 15 -44.75 -36.02 15.04
CA ILE A 15 -43.85 -35.39 16.01
C ILE A 15 -42.36 -35.63 15.75
N PHE A 16 -41.58 -34.55 15.68
CA PHE A 16 -40.23 -34.51 16.26
C PHE A 16 -39.89 -33.08 16.68
N ILE A 17 -40.11 -32.81 17.97
CA ILE A 17 -39.28 -31.88 18.73
C ILE A 17 -37.91 -32.56 18.82
N LEU A 18 -36.92 -32.04 18.11
CA LEU A 18 -35.52 -32.40 18.34
C LEU A 18 -34.71 -31.11 18.49
N LEU A 19 -34.04 -31.05 19.64
CA LEU A 19 -33.05 -30.06 20.06
C LEU A 19 -32.23 -29.51 18.88
N LEU A 20 -32.36 -28.20 18.62
CA LEU A 20 -31.30 -27.44 17.95
C LEU A 20 -30.25 -27.05 19.00
N PHE A 21 -29.53 -28.04 19.51
CA PHE A 21 -28.27 -27.85 20.24
C PHE A 21 -27.13 -28.36 19.36
N PHE A 22 -26.11 -27.50 19.20
CA PHE A 22 -24.87 -27.70 18.46
C PHE A 22 -25.04 -27.71 16.93
N THR A 23 -24.39 -26.85 16.16
CA THR A 23 -22.99 -26.42 16.30
C THR A 23 -22.79 -24.96 15.92
N ASN A 24 -22.34 -24.14 16.87
CA ASN A 24 -21.46 -23.02 16.54
C ASN A 24 -20.15 -23.62 16.02
N VAL A 25 -20.11 -23.97 14.73
CA VAL A 25 -18.82 -24.16 14.06
C VAL A 25 -18.24 -22.77 13.90
N SER A 26 -17.45 -22.38 14.90
CA SER A 26 -16.46 -21.31 14.77
C SER A 26 -15.54 -21.71 13.63
N TYR A 27 -15.84 -21.25 12.42
CA TYR A 27 -14.90 -21.29 11.32
C TYR A 27 -13.75 -20.37 11.71
N ALA A 28 -12.63 -20.95 12.16
CA ALA A 28 -11.40 -20.22 12.35
C ALA A 28 -11.06 -19.56 11.02
N LYS A 29 -11.34 -18.25 10.92
CA LYS A 29 -10.99 -17.43 9.77
C LYS A 29 -9.46 -17.44 9.74
N GLU A 30 -8.89 -18.22 8.83
CA GLU A 30 -7.45 -18.23 8.60
C GLU A 30 -6.99 -16.77 8.48
N LYS A 31 -6.17 -16.32 9.43
CA LYS A 31 -5.71 -14.94 9.47
C LYS A 31 -4.86 -14.73 8.23
N VAL A 32 -5.34 -13.94 7.28
CA VAL A 32 -4.59 -13.57 6.08
C VAL A 32 -3.30 -12.91 6.54
N LYS A 33 -2.14 -13.53 6.23
CA LYS A 33 -0.82 -13.02 6.61
C LYS A 33 -0.58 -11.66 5.95
N THR A 34 -0.10 -10.69 6.73
CA THR A 34 0.32 -9.37 6.23
C THR A 34 1.70 -9.45 5.57
N ASN A 35 2.11 -8.40 4.83
CA ASN A 35 3.49 -8.34 4.32
C ASN A 35 4.53 -8.35 5.46
N GLU A 36 4.18 -7.78 6.62
CA GLU A 36 5.02 -7.85 7.82
C GLU A 36 5.19 -9.30 8.30
N ASP A 37 4.09 -10.04 8.46
CA ASP A 37 4.11 -11.45 8.90
C ASP A 37 4.95 -12.31 7.94
N ILE A 38 4.77 -12.11 6.63
CA ILE A 38 5.49 -12.86 5.58
C ILE A 38 6.98 -12.46 5.56
N LEU A 39 7.29 -11.18 5.73
CA LEU A 39 8.67 -10.69 5.73
C LEU A 39 9.44 -11.24 6.94
N LYS A 40 8.82 -11.25 8.14
CA LYS A 40 9.41 -11.87 9.33
C LYS A 40 9.73 -13.35 9.08
N GLU A 41 8.79 -14.10 8.49
CA GLU A 41 9.01 -15.49 8.11
C GLU A 41 10.18 -15.67 7.13
N TYR A 42 10.32 -14.78 6.14
CA TYR A 42 11.45 -14.84 5.20
C TYR A 42 12.79 -14.52 5.87
N ILE A 43 12.82 -13.57 6.79
CA ILE A 43 14.03 -13.22 7.55
C ILE A 43 14.46 -14.42 8.40
N ASP A 44 13.54 -15.03 9.14
CA ASP A 44 13.81 -16.19 10.00
C ASP A 44 14.34 -17.41 9.22
N LYS A 45 13.82 -17.62 8.01
CA LYS A 45 14.23 -18.73 7.12
C LYS A 45 15.46 -18.42 6.26
N GLY A 46 16.02 -17.21 6.36
CA GLY A 46 17.12 -16.74 5.54
C GLY A 46 16.65 -15.94 4.32
N PHE A 47 16.56 -14.62 4.47
CA PHE A 47 16.24 -13.68 3.40
C PHE A 47 17.39 -13.63 2.38
N LYS A 48 17.10 -13.90 1.10
CA LYS A 48 18.10 -13.96 0.04
C LYS A 48 18.11 -12.73 -0.88
N GLY A 49 17.08 -11.87 -0.82
CA GLY A 49 16.97 -10.61 -1.59
C GLY A 49 16.86 -10.74 -3.12
N GLY A 50 17.54 -11.71 -3.73
CA GLY A 50 17.45 -12.07 -5.14
C GLY A 50 16.24 -12.95 -5.47
N ASN A 51 15.53 -13.49 -4.48
CA ASN A 51 14.22 -14.10 -4.72
C ASN A 51 13.19 -12.98 -4.89
N ILE A 52 12.51 -12.98 -6.03
CA ILE A 52 11.60 -11.88 -6.39
C ILE A 52 10.40 -11.74 -5.45
N GLU A 53 9.89 -12.83 -4.88
CA GLU A 53 8.76 -12.81 -3.95
C GLU A 53 9.18 -12.19 -2.61
N GLN A 54 10.34 -12.62 -2.08
CA GLN A 54 10.92 -12.03 -0.88
C GLN A 54 11.18 -10.53 -1.06
N ARG A 55 11.79 -10.16 -2.20
CA ARG A 55 12.07 -8.77 -2.53
C ARG A 55 10.79 -7.93 -2.64
N ASN A 56 9.79 -8.42 -3.36
CA ASN A 56 8.53 -7.69 -3.53
C ASN A 56 7.78 -7.54 -2.19
N THR A 57 7.87 -8.54 -1.30
CA THR A 57 7.33 -8.44 0.06
C THR A 57 8.02 -7.35 0.87
N LEU A 58 9.36 -7.28 0.81
CA LEU A 58 10.13 -6.20 1.43
C LEU A 58 9.74 -4.82 0.87
N LEU A 59 9.66 -4.67 -0.46
CA LEU A 59 9.26 -3.41 -1.08
C LEU A 59 7.85 -2.95 -0.67
N ARG A 60 6.91 -3.88 -0.57
CA ARG A 60 5.54 -3.58 -0.10
C ARG A 60 5.54 -3.19 1.37
N PHE A 61 6.29 -3.90 2.22
CA PHE A 61 6.45 -3.52 3.61
C PHE A 61 7.04 -2.09 3.75
N GLN A 62 8.09 -1.77 2.99
CA GLN A 62 8.66 -0.42 2.97
C GLN A 62 7.61 0.63 2.57
N ALA A 63 6.84 0.37 1.50
CA ALA A 63 5.80 1.28 1.04
C ALA A 63 4.67 1.46 2.08
N GLU A 64 4.21 0.38 2.68
CA GLU A 64 3.15 0.39 3.71
C GLU A 64 3.56 1.19 4.95
N ASN A 65 4.85 1.17 5.29
CA ASN A 65 5.41 1.84 6.47
C ASN A 65 6.01 3.23 6.18
N ASN A 66 5.71 3.86 5.03
CA ASN A 66 6.27 5.16 4.65
C ASN A 66 7.81 5.20 4.68
N LEU A 67 8.48 4.06 4.47
CA LEU A 67 9.94 3.98 4.35
C LEU A 67 10.37 4.21 2.91
N THR A 68 11.67 4.45 2.70
CA THR A 68 12.20 4.50 1.33
C THR A 68 12.11 3.12 0.69
N VAL A 69 11.44 3.03 -0.46
CA VAL A 69 11.28 1.78 -1.20
C VAL A 69 12.52 1.52 -2.05
N ASP A 70 13.49 0.79 -1.54
CA ASP A 70 14.74 0.45 -2.24
C ASP A 70 15.04 -1.07 -2.25
N GLY A 71 14.29 -1.85 -1.48
CA GLY A 71 14.48 -3.29 -1.34
C GLY A 71 15.71 -3.68 -0.53
N VAL A 72 16.21 -2.77 0.32
CA VAL A 72 17.31 -3.00 1.24
C VAL A 72 16.76 -3.30 2.64
N LEU A 73 17.22 -4.39 3.25
CA LEU A 73 16.90 -4.74 4.64
C LEU A 73 17.82 -3.96 5.60
N GLY A 74 17.57 -2.65 5.71
CA GLY A 74 18.34 -1.72 6.54
C GLY A 74 17.86 -1.64 7.99
N GLU A 75 18.52 -0.77 8.77
CA GLU A 75 18.17 -0.53 10.19
C GLU A 75 16.78 0.11 10.35
N ASP A 76 16.35 0.93 9.39
CA ASP A 76 15.01 1.52 9.35
C ASP A 76 13.92 0.46 9.19
N VAL A 77 14.16 -0.54 8.33
CA VAL A 77 13.25 -1.68 8.14
C VAL A 77 13.22 -2.55 9.39
N LYS A 78 14.38 -2.86 9.98
CA LYS A 78 14.44 -3.64 11.24
C LYS A 78 13.72 -2.92 12.37
N LYS A 79 13.99 -1.63 12.56
CA LYS A 79 13.27 -0.80 13.54
C LYS A 79 11.77 -0.86 13.31
N ALA A 80 11.31 -0.69 12.07
CA ALA A 80 9.89 -0.79 11.74
C ALA A 80 9.31 -2.20 11.96
N LEU A 81 10.09 -3.28 11.90
CA LEU A 81 9.64 -4.65 12.18
C LEU A 81 9.52 -4.94 13.68
N ASP A 82 10.43 -4.37 14.46
CA ASP A 82 10.58 -4.66 15.89
C ASP A 82 9.67 -3.77 16.75
N GLU A 83 9.51 -2.50 16.36
CA GLU A 83 8.73 -1.54 17.14
C GLU A 83 7.23 -1.75 16.98
N LYS A 84 6.57 -2.06 18.09
CA LYS A 84 5.12 -2.24 18.16
C LYS A 84 4.37 -0.91 18.19
N ASN A 85 4.99 0.12 18.79
CA ASN A 85 4.41 1.43 18.97
C ASN A 85 4.88 2.37 17.83
N LYS A 86 4.53 2.00 16.60
CA LYS A 86 4.74 2.82 15.40
C LYS A 86 3.41 3.22 14.79
N GLU A 87 3.36 4.40 14.21
CA GLU A 87 2.22 4.86 13.42
C GLU A 87 2.68 5.40 12.06
N ASN A 88 1.97 5.01 11.00
CA ASN A 88 2.20 5.53 9.66
C ASN A 88 1.33 6.76 9.45
N ILE A 89 1.95 7.93 9.47
CA ILE A 89 1.28 9.22 9.38
C ILE A 89 1.22 9.69 7.93
N ASP A 90 0.01 9.96 7.44
CA ASP A 90 -0.25 10.60 6.16
C ASP A 90 -1.07 11.88 6.40
N LYS A 91 -0.38 13.02 6.51
CA LYS A 91 -1.03 14.34 6.60
C LYS A 91 -1.47 14.77 5.21
N ILE A 92 -2.77 15.02 5.06
CA ILE A 92 -3.39 15.46 3.81
C ILE A 92 -4.29 16.66 4.10
N PRO A 93 -4.23 17.74 3.30
CA PRO A 93 -5.15 18.86 3.43
C PRO A 93 -6.62 18.47 3.23
N GLU A 94 -7.54 19.12 3.95
CA GLU A 94 -8.98 18.82 3.90
C GLU A 94 -9.57 19.04 2.52
N GLU A 95 -9.09 20.04 1.78
CA GLU A 95 -9.51 20.29 0.41
C GLU A 95 -9.18 19.11 -0.51
N ILE A 96 -8.11 18.36 -0.25
CA ILE A 96 -7.73 17.14 -0.98
C ILE A 96 -8.58 15.95 -0.51
N LYS A 97 -8.70 15.76 0.82
CA LYS A 97 -9.44 14.65 1.46
C LYS A 97 -10.89 14.55 1.05
N SER A 98 -11.54 15.67 0.72
CA SER A 98 -12.92 15.72 0.24
C SER A 98 -13.19 14.84 -1.00
N ARG A 99 -12.15 14.45 -1.74
CA ARG A 99 -12.25 13.57 -2.91
C ARG A 99 -12.51 12.11 -2.50
N THR A 100 -13.40 11.45 -3.24
CA THR A 100 -13.65 10.02 -3.02
C THR A 100 -12.43 9.16 -3.30
N TRP A 101 -11.66 9.48 -4.36
CA TRP A 101 -10.42 8.79 -4.71
C TRP A 101 -9.37 9.81 -5.14
N PHE A 102 -8.14 9.64 -4.65
CA PHE A 102 -6.98 10.38 -5.14
C PHE A 102 -5.70 9.58 -4.92
N ILE A 103 -4.63 9.98 -5.63
CA ILE A 103 -3.32 9.37 -5.54
C ILE A 103 -2.28 10.44 -5.17
N VAL A 104 -1.35 10.05 -4.31
CA VAL A 104 -0.08 10.78 -4.10
C VAL A 104 1.07 9.87 -4.54
N ILE A 105 1.93 10.39 -5.42
CA ILE A 105 3.21 9.78 -5.79
C ILE A 105 4.30 10.55 -5.04
N ASN A 106 4.87 9.93 -4.02
CA ASN A 106 6.04 10.45 -3.32
C ASN A 106 7.30 9.96 -4.04
N LYS A 107 7.97 10.90 -4.73
CA LYS A 107 9.16 10.59 -5.54
C LYS A 107 10.34 10.19 -4.65
N SER A 108 10.60 10.91 -3.55
CA SER A 108 11.70 10.62 -2.62
C SER A 108 11.64 9.18 -2.12
N LYS A 109 10.45 8.76 -1.67
CA LYS A 109 10.22 7.42 -1.10
C LYS A 109 9.91 6.34 -2.13
N LYS A 110 9.58 6.73 -3.38
CA LYS A 110 9.13 5.84 -4.47
C LYS A 110 7.87 5.05 -4.09
N ILE A 111 6.89 5.77 -3.54
CA ILE A 111 5.60 5.22 -3.09
C ILE A 111 4.47 5.85 -3.91
N LEU A 112 3.56 5.01 -4.39
CA LEU A 112 2.23 5.41 -4.84
C LEU A 112 1.23 5.10 -3.72
N THR A 113 0.63 6.14 -3.14
CA THR A 113 -0.41 6.00 -2.12
C THR A 113 -1.77 6.31 -2.73
N VAL A 114 -2.70 5.36 -2.64
CA VAL A 114 -4.10 5.56 -2.99
C VAL A 114 -4.87 5.89 -1.73
N TYR A 115 -5.68 6.94 -1.82
CA TYR A 115 -6.59 7.34 -0.76
C TYR A 115 -8.03 7.15 -1.21
N ARG A 116 -8.90 6.79 -0.26
CA ARG A 116 -10.34 6.72 -0.45
C ARG A 116 -11.03 7.49 0.68
N LYS A 117 -11.75 8.56 0.34
CA LYS A 117 -12.45 9.43 1.31
C LYS A 117 -11.51 9.96 2.42
N GLY A 118 -10.30 10.38 2.04
CA GLY A 118 -9.31 10.93 2.96
C GLY A 118 -8.48 9.90 3.74
N GLU A 119 -8.86 8.62 3.73
CA GLU A 119 -8.10 7.54 4.38
C GLU A 119 -7.18 6.83 3.39
N VAL A 120 -6.03 6.34 3.87
CA VAL A 120 -5.14 5.49 3.08
C VAL A 120 -5.88 4.20 2.72
N TYR A 121 -6.09 3.97 1.43
CA TYR A 121 -6.67 2.72 0.92
C TYR A 121 -5.58 1.67 0.69
N LYS A 122 -4.49 2.06 0.02
CA LYS A 122 -3.34 1.16 -0.23
C LYS A 122 -2.08 1.93 -0.64
N LYS A 123 -0.91 1.39 -0.31
CA LYS A 123 0.40 1.88 -0.73
C LYS A 123 1.09 0.86 -1.62
N TYR A 124 1.78 1.35 -2.64
CA TYR A 124 2.43 0.51 -3.63
C TYR A 124 3.87 0.97 -3.88
N PRO A 125 4.84 0.05 -3.95
CA PRO A 125 6.19 0.37 -4.38
C PRO A 125 6.19 0.69 -5.88
N VAL A 126 6.93 1.74 -6.27
CA VAL A 126 7.04 2.13 -7.68
C VAL A 126 8.49 2.29 -8.13
N ALA A 127 8.70 2.32 -9.44
CA ALA A 127 9.91 2.88 -10.03
C ALA A 127 9.58 4.11 -10.87
N LEU A 128 10.51 5.04 -10.86
CA LEU A 128 10.33 6.40 -11.39
C LEU A 128 11.37 6.70 -12.46
N GLY A 129 11.25 7.88 -13.08
CA GLY A 129 12.18 8.38 -14.08
C GLY A 129 13.58 8.56 -13.53
N ARG A 130 14.58 8.19 -14.34
CA ARG A 130 16.00 8.48 -14.06
C ARG A 130 16.26 9.99 -14.10
N ALA A 131 17.40 10.44 -13.59
CA ALA A 131 17.78 11.85 -13.55
C ALA A 131 17.71 12.56 -14.93
N SER A 132 18.06 11.86 -16.03
CA SER A 132 18.01 12.45 -17.38
C SER A 132 16.62 12.52 -18.01
N THR A 133 15.63 11.79 -17.47
CA THR A 133 14.23 11.81 -17.90
C THR A 133 13.34 11.62 -16.67
N PRO A 134 13.33 12.62 -15.76
CA PRO A 134 12.71 12.47 -14.45
C PRO A 134 11.20 12.33 -14.58
N THR A 135 10.58 11.67 -13.60
CA THR A 135 9.12 11.75 -13.45
C THR A 135 8.76 13.21 -13.13
N PRO A 136 7.90 13.85 -13.92
CA PRO A 136 7.60 15.27 -13.76
C PRO A 136 6.86 15.55 -12.45
N ASP A 137 7.06 16.76 -11.93
CA ASP A 137 6.41 17.29 -10.74
C ASP A 137 5.20 18.13 -11.14
N TYR A 138 4.00 17.71 -10.74
CA TYR A 138 2.74 18.29 -11.19
C TYR A 138 1.52 17.61 -10.57
N GLN A 139 0.38 18.27 -10.71
CA GLN A 139 -0.94 17.73 -10.40
C GLN A 139 -1.62 17.32 -11.71
N CYS A 140 -2.15 16.09 -11.78
CA CYS A 140 -2.77 15.54 -12.97
C CYS A 140 -3.94 14.62 -12.62
N LYS A 141 -4.58 14.01 -13.63
CA LYS A 141 -5.65 13.05 -13.43
C LYS A 141 -5.48 11.83 -14.33
N ILE A 142 -6.08 10.71 -13.93
CA ILE A 142 -6.21 9.53 -14.79
C ILE A 142 -7.16 9.84 -15.95
N ILE A 143 -6.70 9.78 -17.19
CA ILE A 143 -7.51 10.13 -18.38
C ILE A 143 -7.96 8.93 -19.20
N ASN A 144 -7.21 7.84 -19.17
CA ASN A 144 -7.56 6.61 -19.88
C ASN A 144 -6.97 5.40 -19.17
N LYS A 145 -7.52 4.24 -19.49
CA LYS A 145 -7.14 2.95 -18.90
C LYS A 145 -7.16 1.89 -20.00
N PHE A 146 -6.07 1.15 -20.14
CA PHE A 146 -5.99 0.04 -21.09
C PHE A 146 -5.54 -1.25 -20.39
N LYS A 147 -6.23 -2.34 -20.71
CA LYS A 147 -5.76 -3.70 -20.46
C LYS A 147 -4.85 -4.11 -21.62
N ASN A 148 -3.70 -4.71 -21.31
CA ASN A 148 -2.74 -5.18 -22.31
C ASN A 148 -2.39 -4.07 -23.33
N PRO A 149 -1.85 -2.93 -22.86
CA PRO A 149 -1.65 -1.74 -23.70
C PRO A 149 -0.69 -1.98 -24.85
N TYR A 150 -0.98 -1.41 -26.03
CA TYR A 150 -0.02 -1.30 -27.12
C TYR A 150 1.11 -0.34 -26.74
N TRP A 151 2.36 -0.69 -27.08
CA TRP A 151 3.50 0.20 -26.88
C TRP A 151 4.06 0.69 -28.22
N GLY A 152 3.94 1.99 -28.49
CA GLY A 152 4.32 2.62 -29.77
C GLY A 152 5.83 2.83 -29.98
N GLY A 153 6.69 2.23 -29.16
CA GLY A 153 8.15 2.28 -29.39
C GLY A 153 8.82 3.64 -29.15
N MET A 154 8.10 4.65 -28.65
CA MET A 154 8.61 6.00 -28.39
C MET A 154 9.28 6.65 -29.62
N GLY A 155 8.89 6.26 -30.84
CA GLY A 155 9.51 6.73 -32.09
C GLY A 155 10.96 6.26 -32.32
N LYS A 156 11.51 5.44 -31.42
CA LYS A 156 12.90 4.96 -31.46
C LYS A 156 13.03 3.44 -31.58
N TYR A 157 12.07 2.71 -31.01
CA TYR A 157 12.07 1.26 -30.94
C TYR A 157 10.93 0.68 -31.77
N THR A 158 11.06 -0.59 -32.16
CA THR A 158 9.97 -1.32 -32.81
C THR A 158 8.75 -1.36 -31.89
N PRO A 159 7.56 -0.94 -32.36
CA PRO A 159 6.36 -1.03 -31.57
C PRO A 159 6.03 -2.47 -31.18
N ILE A 160 5.48 -2.64 -29.98
CA ILE A 160 5.15 -3.96 -29.43
C ILE A 160 3.62 -4.06 -29.26
N PRO A 161 2.98 -5.09 -29.83
CA PRO A 161 1.56 -5.34 -29.64
C PRO A 161 1.13 -5.43 -28.17
N GLY A 162 -0.13 -5.09 -27.92
CA GLY A 162 -0.74 -5.26 -26.61
C GLY A 162 -0.74 -6.72 -26.17
N GLY A 163 -0.35 -6.98 -24.92
CA GLY A 163 -0.37 -8.32 -24.33
C GLY A 163 0.83 -9.20 -24.68
N ALA A 164 1.76 -8.71 -25.50
CA ALA A 164 3.02 -9.42 -25.73
C ALA A 164 3.82 -9.54 -24.42
N PRO A 165 4.43 -10.72 -24.11
CA PRO A 165 5.18 -10.92 -22.87
C PRO A 165 6.35 -9.95 -22.64
N ASN A 166 6.93 -9.43 -23.73
CA ASN A 166 8.04 -8.48 -23.72
C ASN A 166 7.59 -7.01 -23.83
N ASN A 167 6.29 -6.71 -23.69
CA ASN A 167 5.80 -5.34 -23.79
C ASN A 167 6.18 -4.53 -22.54
N PRO A 168 6.98 -3.45 -22.65
CA PRO A 168 7.52 -2.73 -21.49
C PRO A 168 6.46 -2.01 -20.66
N LEU A 169 5.24 -1.84 -21.17
CA LEU A 169 4.10 -1.29 -20.42
C LEU A 169 3.46 -2.33 -19.48
N GLY A 170 3.83 -3.60 -19.62
CA GLY A 170 3.28 -4.70 -18.83
C GLY A 170 1.79 -4.90 -19.11
N LYS A 171 1.05 -5.34 -18.07
CA LYS A 171 -0.31 -5.83 -18.23
C LYS A 171 -1.39 -4.73 -18.21
N ARG A 172 -1.12 -3.56 -17.63
CA ARG A 172 -2.10 -2.48 -17.45
C ARG A 172 -1.46 -1.12 -17.64
N TRP A 173 -2.28 -0.19 -18.11
CA TRP A 173 -1.95 1.21 -18.30
C TRP A 173 -3.02 2.10 -17.70
N LEU A 174 -2.60 3.13 -16.98
CA LEU A 174 -3.41 4.25 -16.51
C LEU A 174 -2.72 5.53 -16.98
N GLY A 175 -3.27 6.16 -18.02
CA GLY A 175 -2.70 7.37 -18.62
C GLY A 175 -2.92 8.58 -17.75
N LEU A 176 -1.91 9.43 -17.63
CA LEU A 176 -1.98 10.68 -16.89
C LEU A 176 -2.24 11.84 -17.84
N SER A 177 -3.13 12.77 -17.45
CA SER A 177 -3.22 14.05 -18.13
C SER A 177 -1.90 14.78 -17.93
N THR A 178 -1.26 15.20 -19.01
CA THR A 178 -0.13 16.12 -18.87
C THR A 178 -0.36 17.31 -19.78
N GLU A 179 0.12 18.47 -19.36
CA GLU A 179 -0.04 19.71 -20.12
C GLU A 179 0.90 19.78 -21.33
N LYS A 180 2.01 19.03 -21.31
CA LYS A 180 3.11 19.14 -22.29
C LYS A 180 3.49 17.82 -22.98
N HIS A 181 2.99 16.68 -22.51
CA HIS A 181 3.51 15.37 -22.90
C HIS A 181 2.43 14.27 -23.04
N SER A 182 2.08 13.92 -24.27
CA SER A 182 1.38 12.66 -24.52
C SER A 182 2.30 11.47 -24.22
N GLY A 183 1.81 10.44 -23.55
CA GLY A 183 2.55 9.17 -23.38
C GLY A 183 3.13 8.90 -21.98
N TYR A 184 2.73 9.66 -20.96
CA TYR A 184 3.04 9.33 -19.56
C TYR A 184 1.88 8.62 -18.86
N GLY A 185 2.23 7.71 -17.95
CA GLY A 185 1.25 6.90 -17.25
C GLY A 185 1.83 6.12 -16.09
N ILE A 186 0.91 5.56 -15.30
CA ILE A 186 1.17 4.51 -14.33
C ILE A 186 0.93 3.19 -15.05
N HIS A 187 1.91 2.29 -15.04
CA HIS A 187 1.81 1.04 -15.80
C HIS A 187 2.56 -0.12 -15.15
N GLY A 188 2.35 -1.32 -15.68
CA GLY A 188 3.08 -2.52 -15.27
C GLY A 188 4.54 -2.49 -15.69
N ASN A 189 5.22 -3.63 -15.69
CA ASN A 189 6.63 -3.66 -16.03
C ASN A 189 7.07 -5.07 -16.42
N ILE A 190 8.07 -5.19 -17.29
CA ILE A 190 8.70 -6.47 -17.64
C ILE A 190 10.04 -6.69 -16.94
N SER A 191 10.55 -5.67 -16.25
CA SER A 191 11.80 -5.71 -15.50
C SER A 191 11.51 -5.63 -13.99
N PRO A 192 11.00 -6.70 -13.35
CA PRO A 192 10.43 -6.63 -11.99
C PRO A 192 11.44 -6.12 -10.94
N TYR A 193 12.72 -6.44 -11.09
CA TYR A 193 13.80 -5.93 -10.21
C TYR A 193 14.05 -4.43 -10.33
N SER A 194 13.46 -3.73 -11.30
CA SER A 194 13.62 -2.28 -11.44
C SER A 194 12.78 -1.48 -10.45
N ILE A 195 11.75 -2.09 -9.83
CA ILE A 195 10.87 -1.44 -8.84
C ILE A 195 11.70 -1.04 -7.61
N GLY A 196 11.47 0.18 -7.09
CA GLY A 196 12.32 0.80 -6.08
C GLY A 196 13.52 1.58 -6.63
N GLY A 197 13.61 1.75 -7.95
CA GLY A 197 14.68 2.53 -8.60
C GLY A 197 14.20 3.75 -9.41
N TYR A 198 15.15 4.62 -9.75
CA TYR A 198 15.00 5.71 -10.72
C TYR A 198 15.54 5.28 -12.09
N VAL A 199 14.73 4.55 -12.85
CA VAL A 199 15.17 3.77 -14.03
C VAL A 199 14.35 4.00 -15.29
N SER A 200 13.14 4.54 -15.17
CA SER A 200 12.24 4.73 -16.32
C SER A 200 12.62 5.97 -17.13
N ASN A 201 11.88 6.21 -18.23
CA ASN A 201 11.94 7.45 -19.01
C ASN A 201 10.89 8.48 -18.51
N GLY A 202 10.54 8.41 -17.23
CA GLY A 202 9.63 9.30 -16.53
C GLY A 202 8.27 8.69 -16.17
N CYS A 203 7.83 7.61 -16.82
CA CYS A 203 6.62 6.88 -16.41
C CYS A 203 6.76 6.22 -15.03
N ILE A 204 5.64 6.01 -14.35
CA ILE A 204 5.58 5.33 -13.05
C ILE A 204 5.35 3.83 -13.30
N ARG A 205 6.36 3.01 -12.99
CA ARG A 205 6.31 1.56 -13.15
C ARG A 205 5.89 0.90 -11.85
N MET A 206 5.03 -0.11 -11.95
CA MET A 206 4.56 -0.91 -10.82
C MET A 206 4.88 -2.39 -11.01
N ILE A 207 4.83 -3.14 -9.92
CA ILE A 207 4.70 -4.60 -9.95
C ILE A 207 3.42 -4.95 -10.73
N ASN A 208 3.45 -5.98 -11.59
CA ASN A 208 2.32 -6.28 -12.48
C ASN A 208 1.05 -6.61 -11.70
N GLU A 209 1.16 -7.40 -10.64
CA GLU A 209 0.04 -7.78 -9.78
C GLU A 209 -0.59 -6.54 -9.12
N ASP A 210 0.25 -5.61 -8.67
CA ASP A 210 -0.17 -4.37 -8.01
C ASP A 210 -0.92 -3.44 -8.96
N VAL A 211 -0.42 -3.25 -10.20
CA VAL A 211 -1.14 -2.43 -11.19
C VAL A 211 -2.41 -3.11 -11.69
N GLU A 212 -2.43 -4.45 -11.76
CA GLU A 212 -3.64 -5.21 -12.09
C GLU A 212 -4.73 -5.02 -11.04
N GLU A 213 -4.36 -4.93 -9.78
CA GLU A 213 -5.26 -4.60 -8.68
C GLU A 213 -5.72 -3.14 -8.75
N LEU A 214 -4.79 -2.18 -8.80
CA LEU A 214 -5.08 -0.74 -8.91
C LEU A 214 -6.05 -0.45 -10.06
N TYR A 215 -5.81 -1.08 -11.22
CA TYR A 215 -6.65 -0.94 -12.39
C TYR A 215 -8.11 -1.36 -12.14
N LYS A 216 -8.39 -2.33 -11.26
CA LYS A 216 -9.76 -2.83 -11.06
C LYS A 216 -10.65 -1.79 -10.39
N TYR A 217 -10.15 -1.13 -9.35
CA TYR A 217 -10.99 -0.29 -8.49
C TYR A 217 -10.85 1.21 -8.77
N LEU A 218 -9.72 1.67 -9.34
CA LEU A 218 -9.46 3.11 -9.46
C LEU A 218 -10.28 3.75 -10.60
N PRO A 219 -11.11 4.77 -10.33
CA PRO A 219 -11.91 5.44 -11.37
C PRO A 219 -11.08 6.31 -12.32
N LEU A 220 -11.61 6.56 -13.52
CA LEU A 220 -11.13 7.66 -14.37
C LEU A 220 -11.36 9.01 -13.69
N LYS A 221 -10.60 10.03 -14.11
CA LYS A 221 -10.58 11.38 -13.53
C LYS A 221 -10.09 11.45 -12.08
N THR A 222 -9.63 10.34 -11.49
CA THR A 222 -8.93 10.34 -10.20
C THR A 222 -7.75 11.29 -10.26
N GLN A 223 -7.69 12.23 -9.32
CA GLN A 223 -6.62 13.23 -9.25
C GLN A 223 -5.36 12.60 -8.65
N VAL A 224 -4.21 13.04 -9.14
CA VAL A 224 -2.88 12.51 -8.83
C VAL A 224 -1.95 13.70 -8.53
N TRP A 225 -1.33 13.67 -7.37
CA TRP A 225 -0.26 14.60 -6.99
C TRP A 225 1.07 13.89 -7.12
N ILE A 226 2.03 14.51 -7.80
CA ILE A 226 3.35 13.93 -8.05
C ILE A 226 4.41 14.95 -7.62
N GLY A 227 5.21 14.59 -6.63
CA GLY A 227 6.25 15.45 -6.09
C GLY A 227 7.27 14.69 -5.26
N ASP A 228 8.44 15.29 -5.05
CA ASP A 228 9.32 14.92 -3.94
C ASP A 228 8.74 15.42 -2.60
N GLU A 229 9.37 15.05 -1.49
CA GLU A 229 8.89 15.43 -0.16
C GLU A 229 8.82 16.93 0.06
N GLU A 230 9.76 17.70 -0.49
CA GLU A 230 9.74 19.16 -0.37
C GLU A 230 8.53 19.77 -1.08
N LEU A 231 8.24 19.33 -2.31
CA LEU A 231 7.09 19.81 -3.07
C LEU A 231 5.77 19.33 -2.47
N LEU A 232 5.70 18.06 -2.06
CA LEU A 232 4.52 17.52 -1.39
C LEU A 232 4.21 18.31 -0.11
N LYS A 233 5.24 18.64 0.68
CA LYS A 233 5.10 19.48 1.87
C LYS A 233 4.59 20.88 1.56
N LYS A 234 5.01 21.49 0.43
CA LYS A 234 4.45 22.77 -0.03
C LYS A 234 2.95 22.68 -0.38
N TRP A 235 2.48 21.49 -0.76
CA TRP A 235 1.05 21.20 -0.93
C TRP A 235 0.37 20.72 0.37
N GLY A 236 1.04 20.80 1.52
CA GLY A 236 0.52 20.34 2.81
C GLY A 236 0.43 18.82 2.95
N ILE A 237 1.10 18.06 2.07
CA ILE A 237 1.14 16.60 2.09
C ILE A 237 2.44 16.15 2.76
N GLU A 238 2.35 15.41 3.87
CA GLU A 238 3.50 14.79 4.53
C GLU A 238 3.20 13.31 4.79
N GLN A 239 4.16 12.43 4.53
CA GLN A 239 4.01 10.98 4.72
C GLN A 239 5.23 10.44 5.44
N TYR A 240 5.10 9.97 6.67
CA TYR A 240 6.22 9.49 7.48
C TYR A 240 5.79 8.39 8.46
N ILE A 241 6.76 7.79 9.13
CA ILE A 241 6.54 6.88 10.24
C ILE A 241 6.92 7.61 11.53
N GLU A 242 6.04 7.56 12.52
CA GLU A 242 6.25 8.08 13.86
C GLU A 242 6.45 6.89 14.80
N TYR A 243 7.42 7.01 15.70
CA TYR A 243 7.70 6.00 16.72
C TYR A 243 7.39 6.63 18.08
N ASN A 244 6.46 6.03 18.81
CA ASN A 244 6.06 6.49 20.13
C ASN A 244 6.81 5.68 21.18
N ASP A 245 7.82 6.29 21.78
CA ASP A 245 8.58 5.68 22.86
C ASP A 245 7.72 5.64 24.14
N GLU A 246 6.90 4.61 24.32
CA GLU A 246 6.33 4.26 25.63
C GLU A 246 7.43 3.63 26.50
N LYS A 247 8.47 4.40 26.86
CA LYS A 247 9.43 4.17 27.96
C LYS A 247 10.54 5.21 27.91
N ASN A 248 10.28 6.39 28.48
CA ASN A 248 11.33 7.25 29.05
C ASN A 248 10.85 8.16 30.19
N GLU A 249 9.56 8.16 30.57
CA GLU A 249 9.07 8.97 31.69
C GLU A 249 9.12 8.27 33.07
N GLU A 250 9.21 6.94 33.14
CA GLU A 250 9.26 6.24 34.45
C GLU A 250 10.67 6.11 35.07
N ASN A 251 11.75 6.36 34.32
CA ASN A 251 13.12 6.30 34.85
C ASN A 251 13.72 7.65 35.25
N ILE A 252 13.02 8.78 35.04
CA ILE A 252 13.49 10.12 35.43
C ILE A 252 12.93 10.54 36.81
N SER A 253 11.84 9.92 37.29
CA SER A 253 11.23 10.27 38.57
C SER A 253 11.84 9.55 39.79
N ILE A 254 12.50 8.40 39.58
CA ILE A 254 13.07 7.61 40.69
C ILE A 254 14.45 8.15 41.12
N ASP A 255 15.27 8.65 40.19
CA ASP A 255 16.61 9.15 40.54
C ASP A 255 16.59 10.55 41.19
N ASN A 256 15.60 11.38 40.90
CA ASN A 256 15.48 12.70 41.52
C ASN A 256 15.05 12.63 43.00
N ASN A 257 14.39 11.56 43.44
CA ASN A 257 14.02 11.40 44.85
C ASN A 257 15.12 10.77 45.73
N ILE A 258 16.11 10.10 45.12
CA ILE A 258 17.26 9.56 45.84
C ILE A 258 18.32 10.65 46.05
N ILE A 259 18.53 11.53 45.06
CA ILE A 259 19.49 12.64 45.17
C ILE A 259 19.03 13.70 46.17
N ILE A 260 17.72 14.01 46.23
CA ILE A 260 17.19 15.02 47.18
C ILE A 260 17.20 14.52 48.64
N ARG A 261 17.16 13.21 48.87
CA ARG A 261 17.28 12.64 50.24
C ARG A 261 18.74 12.51 50.72
N GLY A 262 19.71 12.38 49.83
CA GLY A 262 21.13 12.30 50.18
C GLY A 262 21.79 13.65 50.53
N ILE A 263 21.28 14.76 50.01
CA ILE A 263 21.90 16.09 50.19
C ILE A 263 21.46 16.79 51.48
N ARG A 264 20.38 16.34 52.13
CA ARG A 264 19.83 17.01 53.33
C ARG A 264 20.47 16.60 54.67
N MET A 265 21.52 15.77 54.67
CA MET A 265 22.10 15.21 55.90
C MET A 265 23.58 15.59 56.17
N ILE A 266 24.15 16.59 55.49
CA ILE A 266 25.59 16.96 55.66
C ILE A 266 25.82 18.44 56.02
N MET A 267 24.78 19.24 56.29
CA MET A 267 24.97 20.67 56.59
C MET A 267 24.35 21.09 57.93
N ILE A 268 24.58 20.33 59.01
CA ILE A 268 24.44 20.84 60.39
C ILE A 268 25.44 20.09 61.28
N GLU A 269 26.61 20.69 61.50
CA GLU A 269 27.38 20.74 62.75
C GLU A 269 28.56 21.72 62.59
#